data_AF-A0A345YPS8-F1
#
_entry.id   AF-A0A345YPS8-F1
#
_cell.length_a   1.000
_cell.length_b   1.000
_cell.length_c   1.000
_cell.angle_alpha   90.00
_cell.angle_beta   90.00
_cell.angle_gamma   90.00
#
_symmetry.space_group_name_H-M   'P 1'
#
loop_
_entity.id
_entity.type
_entity.pdbx_description
1 polymer ?
#
loop_
_entity_poly.entity_id
_entity_poly.type
_entity_poly.pdbx_seq_one_letter_code
_entity_poly.pdbx_strand_id
1 'polypeptide(L)'
;MPDLPPTSRAFADAVHHYRQLRDLSLDELAYVLAQLGHGLTTEDLRRIEHGEQAATVDDLIAIAAALGARPAILLSHIPIDMPVPDTPLATGLPADLEQPELRAWLEGKTTLDHRARLRWAIDQVSRLQIRSGHFEDQLRAAREELHELGELADREADAPQVVDLHDRIREGEHELTQAELGLALAERRLEDLRSRA
;
A
#
# COMPACT_ATOMS: atom_id res chain seq x y z
N MET A 1 24.49 -19.27 -1.33
CA MET A 1 23.71 -19.50 -0.10
C MET A 1 22.28 -19.79 -0.50
N PRO A 2 21.48 -20.57 0.25
CA PRO A 2 20.06 -20.70 -0.09
C PRO A 2 19.40 -19.32 0.02
N ASP A 3 18.58 -18.97 -0.97
CA ASP A 3 17.81 -17.73 -0.95
C ASP A 3 16.91 -17.71 0.29
N LEU A 4 16.82 -16.54 0.94
CA LEU A 4 15.86 -16.33 2.02
C LEU A 4 14.43 -16.62 1.55
N PRO A 5 13.56 -17.16 2.41
CA PRO A 5 12.17 -17.42 2.05
C PRO A 5 11.41 -16.10 1.75
N PRO A 6 10.27 -16.15 1.04
CA PRO A 6 9.59 -14.96 0.55
C PRO A 6 9.29 -13.91 1.63
N THR A 7 8.81 -14.33 2.81
CA THR A 7 8.54 -13.41 3.92
C THR A 7 9.79 -12.65 4.37
N SER A 8 10.93 -13.33 4.46
CA SER A 8 12.18 -12.70 4.90
C SER A 8 12.72 -11.73 3.86
N ARG A 9 12.54 -12.01 2.56
CA ARG A 9 12.90 -11.06 1.49
C ARG A 9 12.01 -9.82 1.49
N ALA A 10 10.70 -10.01 1.62
CA ALA A 10 9.75 -8.90 1.73
C ALA A 10 10.07 -8.02 2.96
N PHE A 11 10.38 -8.65 4.09
CA PHE A 11 10.80 -7.94 5.30
C PHE A 11 12.11 -7.18 5.12
N ALA A 12 13.14 -7.80 4.53
CA ALA A 12 14.43 -7.14 4.26
C ALA A 12 14.26 -5.86 3.45
N ASP A 13 13.50 -5.93 2.36
CA ASP A 13 13.19 -4.77 1.52
C ASP A 13 12.34 -3.73 2.27
N ALA A 14 11.38 -4.18 3.10
CA ALA A 14 10.59 -3.29 3.93
C ALA A 14 11.46 -2.49 4.91
N VAL A 15 12.40 -3.15 5.60
CA VAL A 15 13.32 -2.47 6.52
C VAL A 15 14.12 -1.41 5.78
N HIS A 16 14.68 -1.76 4.62
CA HIS A 16 15.40 -0.81 3.78
C HIS A 16 14.52 0.38 3.38
N HIS A 17 13.35 0.12 2.80
CA HIS A 17 12.43 1.13 2.30
C HIS A 17 11.94 2.07 3.41
N TYR A 18 11.46 1.52 4.53
CA TYR A 18 10.94 2.34 5.64
C TYR A 18 12.06 3.06 6.39
N ARG A 19 13.28 2.53 6.42
CA ARG A 19 14.44 3.27 6.94
C ARG A 19 14.77 4.47 6.06
N GLN A 20 14.79 4.30 4.73
CA GLN A 20 15.01 5.40 3.78
C GLN A 20 13.92 6.47 3.88
N LEU A 21 12.65 6.09 4.00
CA LEU A 21 11.54 7.04 4.21
C LEU A 21 11.66 7.86 5.50
N ARG A 22 12.47 7.42 6.46
CA ARG A 22 12.74 8.11 7.72
C ARG A 22 14.08 8.83 7.73
N ASP A 23 14.80 8.82 6.61
CA ASP A 23 16.14 9.39 6.46
C ASP A 23 17.14 8.88 7.51
N LEU A 24 16.99 7.63 7.96
CA LEU A 24 17.87 7.02 8.96
C LEU A 24 19.01 6.26 8.29
N SER A 25 20.23 6.45 8.79
CA SER A 25 21.34 5.53 8.52
C SER A 25 21.18 4.21 9.29
N LEU A 26 21.95 3.20 8.91
CA LEU A 26 21.98 1.92 9.65
C LEU A 26 22.50 2.11 11.08
N ASP A 27 23.47 2.99 11.29
CA ASP A 27 24.03 3.29 12.62
C ASP A 27 23.00 3.98 13.52
N GLU A 28 22.21 4.90 12.97
CA GLU A 28 21.14 5.56 13.72
C GLU A 28 20.01 4.58 14.06
N LEU A 29 19.64 3.69 13.15
CA LEU A 29 18.67 2.64 13.45
C LEU A 29 19.16 1.69 14.55
N ALA A 30 20.43 1.26 14.48
CA ALA A 30 21.05 0.43 15.52
C ALA A 30 21.06 1.16 16.88
N TYR A 31 21.37 2.45 16.88
CA TYR A 31 21.33 3.28 18.09
C TYR A 31 19.92 3.35 18.68
N VAL A 32 18.88 3.58 17.86
CA VAL A 32 17.49 3.61 18.31
C VAL A 32 17.07 2.24 18.89
N LEU A 33 17.44 1.14 18.24
CA LEU A 33 17.17 -0.21 18.74
C LEU A 33 17.84 -0.47 20.09
N ALA A 34 19.08 -0.03 20.27
CA ALA A 34 19.79 -0.12 21.55
C ALA A 34 19.08 0.68 22.65
N GLN A 35 18.54 1.87 22.35
CA GLN A 35 17.74 2.66 23.30
C GLN A 35 16.43 1.95 23.69
N LEU A 36 15.89 1.11 22.80
CA LEU A 36 14.73 0.24 23.07
C LEU A 36 15.10 -1.07 23.77
N GLY A 37 16.39 -1.27 24.11
CA GLY A 37 16.88 -2.48 24.76
C GLY A 37 17.06 -3.68 23.83
N HIS A 38 17.06 -3.46 22.50
CA HIS A 38 17.23 -4.50 21.50
C HIS A 38 18.63 -4.46 20.87
N GLY A 39 19.38 -5.56 21.00
CA GLY A 39 20.82 -5.61 20.71
C GLY A 39 21.22 -5.84 19.26
N LEU A 40 20.44 -5.36 18.28
CA LEU A 40 20.82 -5.47 16.86
C LEU A 40 21.92 -4.46 16.52
N THR A 41 23.03 -4.94 15.99
CA THR A 41 24.15 -4.09 15.56
C THR A 41 23.93 -3.56 14.14
N THR A 42 24.69 -2.54 13.74
CA THR A 42 24.72 -2.06 12.34
C THR A 42 24.99 -3.18 11.34
N GLU A 43 25.86 -4.13 11.70
CA GLU A 43 26.20 -5.26 10.85
C GLU A 43 25.04 -6.26 10.74
N ASP A 44 24.32 -6.53 11.84
CA ASP A 44 23.13 -7.37 11.80
C ASP A 44 22.05 -6.75 10.89
N LEU A 45 21.82 -5.45 11.02
CA LEU A 45 20.86 -4.72 10.18
C LEU A 45 21.27 -4.74 8.70
N ARG A 46 22.57 -4.55 8.40
CA ARG A 46 23.09 -4.67 7.04
C ARG A 46 22.78 -6.04 6.47
N ARG A 47 23.07 -7.11 7.21
CA ARG A 47 22.83 -8.49 6.77
C ARG A 47 21.35 -8.80 6.61
N ILE A 48 20.49 -8.22 7.44
CA ILE A 48 19.03 -8.31 7.29
C ILE A 48 18.59 -7.60 5.99
N GLU A 49 18.98 -6.34 5.75
CA GLU A 49 18.58 -5.59 4.55
C GLU A 49 19.08 -6.23 3.25
N HIS A 50 20.27 -6.83 3.25
CA HIS A 50 20.80 -7.55 2.07
C HIS A 50 20.22 -8.96 1.90
N GLY A 51 19.35 -9.39 2.81
CA GLY A 51 18.75 -10.72 2.77
C GLY A 51 19.76 -11.85 3.02
N GLU A 52 20.81 -11.58 3.79
CA GLU A 52 21.83 -12.57 4.20
C GLU A 52 21.50 -13.23 5.55
N GLN A 53 20.61 -12.61 6.33
CA GLN A 53 20.16 -13.07 7.64
C GLN A 53 18.64 -12.90 7.77
N ALA A 54 17.96 -13.95 8.24
CA ALA A 54 16.56 -13.85 8.61
C ALA A 54 16.43 -13.12 9.95
N ALA A 55 15.46 -12.20 10.04
CA ALA A 55 15.07 -11.57 11.29
C ALA A 55 14.16 -12.49 12.12
N THR A 56 14.30 -12.43 13.44
CA THR A 56 13.40 -13.07 14.40
C THR A 56 12.12 -12.25 14.57
N VAL A 57 11.14 -12.79 15.31
CA VAL A 57 9.94 -12.02 15.68
C VAL A 57 10.29 -10.84 16.57
N ASP A 58 11.25 -11.00 17.48
CA ASP A 58 11.69 -9.91 18.36
C ASP A 58 12.35 -8.79 17.54
N ASP A 59 13.17 -9.14 16.55
CA ASP A 59 13.74 -8.18 15.59
C ASP A 59 12.65 -7.42 14.83
N LEU A 60 11.63 -8.12 14.33
CA LEU A 60 10.48 -7.50 13.66
C LEU A 60 9.78 -6.48 14.56
N ILE A 61 9.49 -6.83 15.81
CA ILE A 61 8.80 -5.94 16.74
C ILE A 61 9.66 -4.72 17.08
N ALA A 62 10.95 -4.95 17.38
CA ALA A 62 11.88 -3.88 17.71
C ALA A 62 12.10 -2.92 16.54
N ILE A 63 12.32 -3.44 15.33
CA ILE A 63 12.49 -2.64 14.11
C ILE A 63 11.20 -1.87 13.77
N ALA A 64 10.03 -2.50 13.89
CA ALA A 64 8.75 -1.82 13.69
C ALA A 64 8.58 -0.65 14.66
N ALA A 65 8.91 -0.84 15.94
CA ALA A 65 8.87 0.20 16.95
C ALA A 65 9.87 1.34 16.64
N ALA A 66 11.11 1.01 16.27
CA ALA A 66 12.15 1.99 15.92
C ALA A 66 11.79 2.83 14.68
N LEU A 67 11.17 2.21 13.67
CA LEU A 67 10.74 2.88 12.44
C LEU A 67 9.37 3.59 12.58
N GLY A 68 8.71 3.48 13.73
CA GLY A 68 7.35 3.97 13.94
C GLY A 68 6.34 3.38 12.96
N ALA A 69 6.51 2.10 12.60
CA ALA A 69 5.69 1.36 11.67
C ALA A 69 4.89 0.26 12.38
N ARG A 70 3.79 -0.20 11.78
CA ARG A 70 3.06 -1.39 12.26
C ARG A 70 3.77 -2.64 11.74
N PRO A 71 3.93 -3.73 12.54
CA PRO A 71 4.53 -4.98 12.04
C PRO A 71 3.83 -5.52 10.78
N ALA A 72 2.50 -5.39 10.72
CA ALA A 72 1.71 -5.77 9.55
C ALA A 72 2.10 -5.00 8.28
N ILE A 73 2.54 -3.74 8.40
CA ILE A 73 3.00 -2.96 7.26
C ILE A 73 4.29 -3.57 6.70
N LEU A 74 5.26 -3.89 7.57
CA LEU A 74 6.54 -4.49 7.14
C LEU A 74 6.34 -5.88 6.52
N LEU A 75 5.41 -6.68 7.06
CA LEU A 75 5.09 -8.01 6.53
C LEU A 75 4.23 -8.01 5.25
N SER A 76 3.55 -6.90 4.95
CA SER A 76 2.72 -6.73 3.74
C SER A 76 3.41 -5.93 2.63
N HIS A 77 4.67 -5.59 2.84
CA HIS A 77 5.48 -4.83 1.91
C HIS A 77 5.73 -5.63 0.63
N ILE A 78 5.65 -4.97 -0.52
CA ILE A 78 6.02 -5.54 -1.81
C ILE A 78 7.27 -4.82 -2.29
N PRO A 79 8.38 -5.54 -2.50
CA PRO A 79 9.56 -4.95 -3.10
C PRO A 79 9.25 -4.43 -4.50
N ILE A 80 9.75 -3.22 -4.80
CA ILE A 80 9.57 -2.57 -6.12
C ILE A 80 10.14 -3.45 -7.24
N ASP A 81 11.24 -4.16 -6.94
CA ASP A 81 11.95 -5.04 -7.87
C ASP A 81 11.51 -6.51 -7.77
N MET A 82 10.41 -6.82 -7.08
CA MET A 82 9.90 -8.19 -7.05
C MET A 82 9.29 -8.53 -8.42
N PRO A 83 9.85 -9.50 -9.18
CA PRO A 83 9.20 -9.95 -10.40
C PRO A 83 7.82 -10.55 -10.05
N VAL A 84 6.76 -9.97 -10.62
CA VAL A 84 5.39 -10.52 -10.60
C VAL A 84 5.33 -11.70 -11.61
N PRO A 85 4.55 -12.81 -11.42
CA PRO A 85 3.67 -13.23 -10.32
C PRO A 85 4.02 -14.61 -9.68
N ASP A 86 5.10 -15.29 -10.07
CA ASP A 86 5.26 -16.73 -9.75
C ASP A 86 5.80 -17.02 -8.34
N THR A 87 6.08 -15.99 -7.55
CA THR A 87 6.60 -16.15 -6.19
C THR A 87 5.51 -15.85 -5.16
N PRO A 88 5.25 -16.74 -4.19
CA PRO A 88 4.31 -16.48 -3.11
C PRO A 88 4.68 -15.18 -2.37
N LEU A 89 3.69 -14.34 -2.08
CA LEU A 89 3.91 -13.06 -1.36
C LEU A 89 4.54 -13.27 0.02
N ALA A 90 4.22 -14.39 0.67
CA ALA A 90 4.83 -14.79 1.93
C ALA A 90 4.88 -16.31 2.05
N THR A 91 5.72 -16.80 2.95
CA THR A 91 5.87 -18.22 3.27
C THR A 91 4.54 -18.81 3.74
N GLY A 92 4.13 -19.94 3.14
CA GLY A 92 2.96 -20.71 3.57
C GLY A 92 1.60 -20.14 3.14
N LEU A 93 1.59 -19.11 2.29
CA LEU A 93 0.35 -18.49 1.80
C LEU A 93 -0.13 -19.13 0.49
N PRO A 94 -1.43 -19.03 0.16
CA PRO A 94 -1.94 -19.43 -1.15
C PRO A 94 -1.16 -18.74 -2.28
N ALA A 95 -0.78 -19.51 -3.30
CA ALA A 95 0.00 -19.00 -4.42
C ALA A 95 -0.75 -17.92 -5.23
N ASP A 96 -2.07 -17.85 -5.08
CA ASP A 96 -2.93 -16.89 -5.74
C ASP A 96 -3.32 -15.70 -4.87
N LEU A 97 -2.74 -15.56 -3.68
CA LEU A 97 -3.02 -14.44 -2.78
C LEU A 97 -2.40 -13.16 -3.33
N GLU A 98 -3.20 -12.11 -3.43
CA GLU A 98 -2.73 -10.78 -3.86
C GLU A 98 -2.50 -9.84 -2.68
N GLN A 99 -1.75 -8.75 -2.91
CA GLN A 99 -1.36 -7.80 -1.85
C GLN A 99 -2.55 -7.24 -1.05
N PRO A 100 -3.64 -6.80 -1.70
CA PRO A 100 -4.78 -6.25 -0.97
C PRO A 100 -5.40 -7.28 -0.02
N GLU A 101 -5.45 -8.55 -0.44
CA GLU A 101 -5.93 -9.67 0.38
C GLU A 101 -4.97 -10.01 1.52
N LEU A 102 -3.65 -10.03 1.25
CA LEU A 102 -2.63 -10.24 2.29
C LEU A 102 -2.75 -9.19 3.40
N ARG A 103 -2.85 -7.91 3.02
CA ARG A 103 -3.05 -6.82 3.97
C ARG A 103 -4.36 -6.97 4.73
N ALA A 104 -5.45 -7.30 4.04
CA ALA A 104 -6.74 -7.53 4.67
C ALA A 104 -6.71 -8.70 5.67
N TRP A 105 -6.00 -9.78 5.37
CA TRP A 105 -5.83 -10.91 6.28
C TRP A 105 -4.99 -10.53 7.51
N LEU A 106 -3.86 -9.85 7.32
CA LEU A 106 -3.02 -9.35 8.43
C LEU A 106 -3.76 -8.37 9.34
N GLU A 107 -4.70 -7.60 8.80
CA GLU A 107 -5.55 -6.67 9.55
C GLU A 107 -6.84 -7.32 10.10
N GLY A 108 -7.03 -8.63 9.92
CA GLY A 108 -8.20 -9.37 10.44
C GLY A 108 -9.51 -9.07 9.71
N LYS A 109 -9.45 -8.48 8.51
CA LYS A 109 -10.62 -8.13 7.67
C LYS A 109 -11.13 -9.30 6.82
N THR A 110 -10.29 -10.32 6.61
CA THR A 110 -10.64 -11.57 5.91
C THR A 110 -9.83 -12.74 6.47
N THR A 111 -10.21 -13.97 6.11
CA THR A 111 -9.41 -15.19 6.30
C THR A 111 -8.85 -15.67 4.96
N LEU A 112 -7.98 -16.68 4.98
CA LEU A 112 -7.33 -17.22 3.77
C LEU A 112 -8.17 -18.26 3.01
N ASP A 113 -9.31 -18.70 3.58
CA ASP A 113 -10.21 -19.59 2.87
C ASP A 113 -10.92 -18.88 1.72
N HIS A 114 -11.21 -19.65 0.67
CA HIS A 114 -11.77 -19.14 -0.57
C HIS A 114 -13.08 -18.36 -0.36
N ARG A 115 -13.98 -18.86 0.50
CA ARG A 115 -15.31 -18.25 0.72
C ARG A 115 -15.19 -16.88 1.37
N ALA A 116 -14.33 -16.73 2.37
CA ALA A 116 -14.11 -15.45 3.02
C ALA A 116 -13.45 -14.43 2.09
N ARG A 117 -12.44 -14.85 1.32
CA ARG A 117 -11.78 -14.02 0.31
C ARG A 117 -12.76 -13.54 -0.76
N LEU A 118 -13.62 -14.42 -1.26
CA LEU A 118 -14.67 -14.05 -2.22
C LEU A 118 -15.64 -13.00 -1.65
N ARG A 119 -16.10 -13.19 -0.42
CA ARG A 119 -16.97 -12.20 0.25
C ARG A 119 -16.26 -10.86 0.43
N TRP A 120 -15.01 -10.88 0.88
CA TRP A 120 -14.22 -9.66 1.03
C TRP A 120 -14.04 -8.94 -0.32
N ALA A 121 -13.77 -9.67 -1.41
CA ALA A 121 -13.63 -9.10 -2.75
C ALA A 121 -14.93 -8.44 -3.24
N ILE A 122 -16.09 -9.08 -2.99
CA ILE A 122 -17.41 -8.47 -3.26
C ILE A 122 -17.55 -7.14 -2.49
N ASP A 123 -17.26 -7.15 -1.19
CA ASP A 123 -17.36 -5.95 -0.35
C ASP A 123 -16.36 -4.84 -0.76
N GLN A 124 -15.19 -5.21 -1.32
CA GLN A 124 -14.22 -4.24 -1.85
C GLN A 124 -14.74 -3.59 -3.14
N VAL A 125 -15.23 -4.39 -4.08
CA VAL A 125 -15.83 -3.89 -5.33
C VAL A 125 -16.95 -2.92 -5.02
N SER A 126 -17.89 -3.29 -4.14
CA SER A 126 -18.98 -2.39 -3.75
C SER A 126 -18.50 -1.09 -3.12
N ARG A 127 -17.45 -1.11 -2.28
CA ARG A 127 -16.87 0.10 -1.70
C ARG A 127 -16.21 1.00 -2.74
N LEU A 128 -15.47 0.42 -3.67
CA LEU A 128 -14.78 1.16 -4.72
C LEU A 128 -15.77 1.75 -5.74
N GLN A 129 -16.87 1.05 -6.05
CA GLN A 129 -17.96 1.59 -6.85
C GLN A 129 -18.56 2.85 -6.22
N ILE A 130 -18.86 2.81 -4.92
CA ILE A 130 -19.38 3.98 -4.19
C ILE A 130 -18.36 5.13 -4.23
N ARG A 131 -17.07 4.85 -4.00
CA ARG A 131 -16.01 5.86 -4.03
C ARG A 131 -15.83 6.49 -5.42
N SER A 132 -15.83 5.67 -6.47
CA SER A 132 -15.72 6.12 -7.86
C SER A 132 -16.89 7.03 -8.21
N GLY A 133 -18.13 6.62 -7.92
CA GLY A 133 -19.31 7.43 -8.16
C GLY A 133 -19.29 8.76 -7.38
N HIS A 134 -18.80 8.75 -6.14
CA HIS A 134 -18.65 9.98 -5.35
C HIS A 134 -17.70 10.98 -6.01
N PHE A 135 -16.53 10.55 -6.50
CA PHE A 135 -15.60 11.43 -7.18
C PHE A 135 -16.11 11.89 -8.54
N GLU A 136 -16.83 11.03 -9.27
CA GLU A 136 -17.47 11.42 -10.51
C GLU A 136 -18.48 12.54 -10.30
N ASP A 137 -19.35 12.43 -9.28
CA ASP A 137 -20.33 13.46 -8.94
C ASP A 137 -19.67 14.77 -8.48
N GLN A 138 -18.60 14.71 -7.69
CA GLN A 138 -17.83 15.89 -7.27
C GLN A 138 -17.17 16.60 -8.46
N LEU A 139 -16.56 15.84 -9.36
CA LEU A 139 -15.92 16.38 -10.56
C LEU A 139 -16.94 16.98 -11.53
N ARG A 140 -18.10 16.34 -11.68
CA ARG A 140 -19.22 16.86 -12.47
C ARG A 140 -19.68 18.20 -11.92
N ALA A 141 -19.93 18.29 -10.61
CA ALA A 141 -20.37 19.52 -9.96
C ALA A 141 -19.33 20.66 -10.09
N ALA A 142 -18.03 20.36 -9.95
CA ALA A 142 -16.99 21.37 -10.14
C ALA A 142 -16.89 21.87 -11.59
N ARG A 143 -17.08 20.99 -12.58
CA ARG A 143 -17.12 21.37 -13.99
C ARG A 143 -18.37 22.19 -14.34
N GLU A 144 -19.51 21.87 -13.74
CA GLU A 144 -20.73 22.66 -13.87
C GLU A 144 -20.54 24.06 -13.28
N GLU A 145 -19.95 24.17 -12.08
CA GLU A 145 -19.60 25.46 -11.45
C GLU A 145 -18.69 26.30 -12.37
N LEU A 146 -17.66 25.69 -12.97
CA LEU A 146 -16.78 26.39 -13.90
C LEU A 146 -17.52 26.83 -15.18
N HIS A 147 -18.42 25.98 -15.68
CA HIS A 147 -19.24 26.30 -16.84
C HIS A 147 -20.20 27.46 -16.58
N GLU A 148 -20.80 27.54 -15.38
CA GLU A 148 -21.69 28.62 -14.98
C GLU A 148 -20.97 29.97 -14.89
N LEU A 149 -19.68 29.99 -14.51
CA LEU A 149 -18.87 31.21 -14.53
C LEU A 149 -18.62 31.72 -15.96
N GLY A 150 -18.54 30.82 -16.95
CA GLY A 150 -18.35 31.18 -18.36
C GLY A 150 -17.19 32.14 -18.59
N GLU A 151 -17.42 33.23 -19.32
CA GLU A 151 -16.39 34.25 -19.61
C GLU A 151 -15.85 34.99 -18.36
N LEU A 152 -16.52 34.87 -17.21
CA LEU A 152 -15.98 35.43 -15.96
C LEU A 152 -14.74 34.68 -15.50
N ALA A 153 -14.72 33.35 -15.66
CA ALA A 153 -13.56 32.53 -15.30
C ALA A 153 -12.32 32.92 -16.11
N ASP A 154 -12.49 33.27 -17.39
CA ASP A 154 -11.39 33.71 -18.26
C ASP A 154 -10.90 35.12 -17.90
N ARG A 155 -11.83 36.03 -17.61
CA ARG A 155 -11.51 37.43 -17.27
C ARG A 155 -10.87 37.57 -15.89
N GLU A 156 -11.23 36.69 -14.97
CA GLU A 156 -10.76 36.69 -13.58
C GLU A 156 -9.97 35.41 -13.27
N ALA A 157 -9.14 34.94 -14.21
CA ALA A 157 -8.39 33.69 -14.07
C ALA A 157 -7.50 33.64 -12.80
N ASP A 158 -6.97 34.79 -12.38
CA ASP A 158 -6.13 34.91 -11.18
C ASP A 158 -6.94 35.08 -9.88
N ALA A 159 -8.27 35.14 -9.95
CA ALA A 159 -9.10 35.23 -8.77
C ALA A 159 -8.98 33.94 -7.96
N PRO A 160 -8.78 34.01 -6.62
CA PRO A 160 -8.59 32.82 -5.79
C PRO A 160 -9.69 31.77 -5.96
N GLN A 161 -10.95 32.18 -6.13
CA GLN A 161 -12.05 31.23 -6.31
C GLN A 161 -11.95 30.45 -7.63
N VAL A 162 -11.48 31.09 -8.70
CA VAL A 162 -11.30 30.46 -10.01
C VAL A 162 -10.10 29.52 -9.99
N VAL A 163 -9.00 29.92 -9.34
CA VAL A 163 -7.81 29.07 -9.14
C VAL A 163 -8.17 27.83 -8.32
N ASP A 164 -8.83 27.99 -7.18
CA ASP A 164 -9.26 26.89 -6.32
C ASP A 164 -10.18 25.91 -7.05
N LEU A 165 -11.06 26.43 -7.93
CA LEU A 165 -11.96 25.60 -8.73
C LEU A 165 -11.21 24.76 -9.77
N HIS A 166 -10.22 25.33 -10.47
CA HIS A 166 -9.36 24.58 -11.39
C HIS A 166 -8.53 23.52 -10.66
N ASP A 167 -8.01 23.86 -9.48
CA ASP A 167 -7.28 22.91 -8.64
C ASP A 167 -8.16 21.76 -8.18
N ARG A 168 -9.39 22.04 -7.74
CA ARG A 168 -10.40 21.03 -7.40
C ARG A 168 -10.73 20.12 -8.57
N ILE A 169 -10.87 20.66 -9.79
CA ILE A 169 -11.13 19.85 -11.00
C ILE A 169 -9.95 18.91 -11.27
N ARG A 170 -8.72 19.44 -11.26
CA ARG A 170 -7.50 18.67 -11.49
C ARG A 170 -7.30 17.58 -10.44
N GLU A 171 -7.52 17.88 -9.17
CA GLU A 171 -7.47 16.89 -8.09
C GLU A 171 -8.57 15.85 -8.24
N GLY A 172 -9.80 16.27 -8.56
CA GLY A 172 -10.93 15.38 -8.80
C GLY A 172 -10.71 14.42 -9.97
N GLU A 173 -10.08 14.89 -11.05
CA GLU A 173 -9.67 14.03 -12.19
C GLU A 173 -8.67 12.97 -11.76
N HIS A 174 -7.68 13.35 -10.95
CA HIS A 174 -6.70 12.42 -10.41
C HIS A 174 -7.35 11.37 -9.50
N GLU A 175 -8.15 11.80 -8.54
CA GLU A 175 -8.84 10.90 -7.59
C GLU A 175 -9.83 9.96 -8.28
N LEU A 176 -10.58 10.44 -9.27
CA LEU A 176 -11.47 9.59 -10.07
C LEU A 176 -10.67 8.53 -10.83
N THR A 177 -9.58 8.93 -11.50
CA THR A 177 -8.71 7.99 -12.23
C THR A 177 -8.15 6.90 -11.31
N GLN A 178 -7.70 7.27 -10.10
CA GLN A 178 -7.21 6.30 -9.11
C GLN A 178 -8.32 5.37 -8.60
N ALA A 179 -9.53 5.90 -8.36
CA ALA A 179 -10.66 5.11 -7.91
C ALA A 179 -11.14 4.11 -8.98
N GLU A 180 -11.22 4.52 -10.24
CA GLU A 180 -11.57 3.66 -11.37
C GLU A 180 -10.54 2.55 -11.59
N LEU A 181 -9.24 2.89 -11.54
CA LEU A 181 -8.17 1.89 -11.62
C LEU A 181 -8.27 0.87 -10.47
N GLY A 182 -8.46 1.36 -9.24
CA GLY A 182 -8.64 0.50 -8.07
C GLY A 182 -9.85 -0.42 -8.22
N LEU A 183 -10.98 0.11 -8.72
CA LEU A 183 -12.20 -0.65 -8.99
C LEU A 183 -11.96 -1.75 -10.04
N ALA A 184 -11.35 -1.41 -11.17
CA ALA A 184 -11.06 -2.37 -12.24
C ALA A 184 -10.18 -3.53 -11.76
N LEU A 185 -9.16 -3.22 -10.93
CA LEU A 185 -8.31 -4.25 -10.32
C LEU A 185 -9.10 -5.15 -9.36
N ALA A 186 -9.98 -4.58 -8.54
CA ALA A 186 -10.83 -5.34 -7.62
C ALA A 186 -11.87 -6.21 -8.34
N GLU A 187 -12.44 -5.73 -9.45
CA GLU A 187 -13.39 -6.47 -10.28
C GLU A 187 -12.72 -7.66 -10.97
N ARG A 188 -11.55 -7.44 -11.59
CA ARG A 188 -10.73 -8.52 -12.14
C ARG A 188 -10.43 -9.57 -11.08
N ARG A 189 -10.04 -9.12 -9.88
CA ARG A 189 -9.74 -10.05 -8.78
C ARG A 189 -10.96 -10.88 -8.36
N LEU A 190 -12.12 -10.25 -8.29
CA LEU A 190 -13.37 -10.93 -7.99
C LEU A 190 -13.71 -12.00 -9.05
N GLU A 191 -13.47 -11.71 -10.32
CA GLU A 191 -13.64 -12.67 -11.42
C GLU A 191 -12.66 -13.84 -11.33
N ASP A 192 -11.39 -13.56 -11.06
CA ASP A 192 -10.35 -14.57 -10.86
C ASP A 192 -10.68 -15.53 -9.71
N LEU A 193 -11.21 -15.01 -8.60
CA LEU A 193 -11.69 -15.87 -7.50
C LEU A 193 -12.91 -16.70 -7.93
N ARG A 194 -13.91 -16.11 -8.59
CA ARG A 194 -15.11 -16.85 -9.02
C ARG A 194 -14.82 -17.99 -9.99
N SER A 195 -13.83 -17.83 -10.87
CA SER A 195 -13.47 -18.84 -11.86
C SER A 195 -12.74 -20.07 -11.28
N ARG A 196 -12.27 -19.99 -10.03
CA ARG A 196 -11.49 -21.06 -9.36
C ARG A 196 -12.31 -21.93 -8.41
N ALA A 197 -13.60 -21.65 -8.26
CA ALA A 197 -14.55 -22.40 -7.44
C ALA A 197 -15.14 -23.60 -8.20
#